data_AF-K0HP89-F1
#
_entry.id   AF-K0HP89-F1
#
_cell.length_a   1.000
_cell.length_b   1.000
_cell.length_c   1.000
_cell.angle_alpha   90.00
_cell.angle_beta   90.00
_cell.angle_gamma   90.00
#
_symmetry.space_group_name_H-M   'P 1'
#
loop_
_entity.id
_entity.type
_entity.pdbx_description
1 polymer ?
#
loop_
_entity_poly.entity_id
_entity_poly.type
_entity_poly.pdbx_seq_one_letter_code
_entity_poly.pdbx_strand_id
1 'polypeptide(L)'
;MGARRVHFLFRVSYMPPTKYLFGLLLIASLSPLAALAQDAPKDPAPAACEARVGAPQWLPCGPDRVFTEAEVKSLLIKEEAITKMVVTSGKSGKRFFVHFKPAGKLDSGPEGGTNFGKSWKFKGNQVCRDYYRITQVDCGVFELQGTTLYLVDDDGARSPVNALEFARP
;
A
#
# COMPACT_ATOMS: atom_id res chain seq x y z
N MET A 1 28.34 7.81 52.64
CA MET A 1 27.79 6.51 52.18
C MET A 1 26.41 6.36 52.78
N GLY A 2 25.38 6.02 52.00
CA GLY A 2 24.01 5.86 52.49
C GLY A 2 23.41 4.55 52.00
N ALA A 3 22.92 3.71 52.93
CA ALA A 3 22.39 2.39 52.61
C ALA A 3 20.89 2.30 52.92
N ARG A 4 20.11 1.72 52.01
CA ARG A 4 18.75 1.23 52.28
C ARG A 4 18.53 -0.13 51.60
N ARG A 5 18.47 -1.18 52.42
CA ARG A 5 17.80 -2.44 52.07
C ARG A 5 16.33 -2.34 52.46
N VAL A 6 15.42 -2.78 51.61
CA VAL A 6 14.25 -3.60 52.02
C VAL A 6 13.97 -4.61 50.91
N HIS A 7 14.12 -5.90 51.21
CA HIS A 7 13.35 -6.96 50.57
C HIS A 7 12.26 -7.37 51.56
N PHE A 8 11.06 -7.70 51.09
CA PHE A 8 10.26 -8.77 51.70
C PHE A 8 9.37 -9.45 50.66
N LEU A 9 9.57 -10.76 50.51
CA LEU A 9 8.68 -11.69 49.81
C LEU A 9 7.77 -12.33 50.86
N PHE A 10 6.50 -12.60 50.52
CA PHE A 10 5.60 -13.38 51.38
C PHE A 10 4.89 -14.55 50.66
N ARG A 11 4.69 -15.62 51.43
CA ARG A 11 4.29 -17.02 51.11
C ARG A 11 3.68 -17.58 52.43
N VAL A 12 2.84 -18.62 52.52
CA VAL A 12 2.38 -19.71 51.63
C VAL A 12 0.84 -19.80 51.75
N SER A 13 0.09 -20.53 50.90
CA SER A 13 -0.49 -21.88 51.21
C SER A 13 -1.70 -22.10 50.26
N TYR A 14 -2.07 -23.29 49.74
CA TYR A 14 -2.49 -24.57 50.36
C TYR A 14 -3.74 -24.43 51.28
N MET A 15 -4.83 -25.21 51.20
CA MET A 15 -5.31 -26.24 50.22
C MET A 15 -6.86 -26.47 50.39
N PRO A 16 -7.58 -27.23 49.51
CA PRO A 16 -9.06 -27.50 49.53
C PRO A 16 -9.45 -28.66 50.53
N PRO A 17 -10.73 -29.14 50.75
CA PRO A 17 -11.79 -29.45 49.74
C PRO A 17 -13.31 -29.56 50.19
N THR A 18 -14.12 -30.26 49.37
CA THR A 18 -15.33 -31.11 49.63
C THR A 18 -16.81 -30.62 49.53
N LYS A 19 -17.51 -31.19 48.52
CA LYS A 19 -18.88 -31.80 48.49
C LYS A 19 -20.15 -30.96 48.75
N TYR A 20 -21.11 -31.06 47.82
CA TYR A 20 -22.38 -31.82 48.00
C TYR A 20 -22.98 -32.23 46.63
N LEU A 21 -24.19 -32.84 46.60
CA LEU A 21 -24.69 -33.70 45.53
C LEU A 21 -26.19 -33.47 45.21
N PHE A 22 -26.63 -34.02 44.07
CA PHE A 22 -28.02 -34.29 43.64
C PHE A 22 -28.97 -33.13 43.25
N GLY A 23 -29.57 -33.30 42.07
CA GLY A 23 -30.69 -32.53 41.52
C GLY A 23 -31.10 -33.15 40.17
N LEU A 24 -32.33 -33.64 40.04
CA LEU A 24 -32.79 -34.45 38.89
C LEU A 24 -33.72 -33.67 37.96
N LEU A 25 -33.64 -34.00 36.67
CA LEU A 25 -34.68 -33.93 35.63
C LEU A 25 -35.53 -32.66 35.48
N LEU A 26 -35.52 -32.12 34.26
CA LEU A 26 -36.76 -32.01 33.46
C LEU A 26 -36.45 -32.06 31.96
N ILE A 27 -37.48 -32.34 31.15
CA ILE A 27 -37.40 -32.69 29.71
C ILE A 27 -38.27 -31.69 28.93
N ALA A 28 -38.04 -31.61 27.61
CA ALA A 28 -38.79 -30.84 26.59
C ALA A 28 -38.33 -29.36 26.45
N SER A 29 -38.37 -28.74 25.25
CA SER A 29 -38.74 -29.24 23.91
C SER A 29 -38.18 -28.38 22.77
N LEU A 30 -38.21 -28.95 21.56
CA LEU A 30 -38.46 -28.27 20.27
C LEU A 30 -37.80 -26.89 20.02
N SER A 31 -36.69 -26.90 19.30
CA SER A 31 -36.56 -26.12 18.04
C SER A 31 -35.28 -26.53 17.29
N PRO A 32 -35.35 -27.07 16.06
CA PRO A 32 -34.24 -26.94 15.14
C PRO A 32 -34.17 -25.46 14.73
N LEU A 33 -33.21 -24.72 15.29
CA LEU A 33 -32.81 -23.43 14.73
C LEU A 33 -32.26 -23.72 13.34
N ALA A 34 -33.12 -23.57 12.33
CA ALA A 34 -32.72 -23.53 10.94
C ALA A 34 -31.82 -22.32 10.77
N ALA A 35 -30.51 -22.53 10.94
CA ALA A 35 -29.50 -21.54 10.63
C ALA A 35 -29.63 -21.23 9.14
N LEU A 36 -30.32 -20.12 8.84
CA LEU A 36 -30.29 -19.52 7.52
C LEU A 36 -28.82 -19.22 7.23
N ALA A 37 -28.21 -20.06 6.40
CA ALA A 37 -27.02 -19.70 5.67
C ALA A 37 -27.43 -18.55 4.74
N GLN A 38 -27.41 -17.33 5.30
CA GLN A 38 -27.39 -16.12 4.51
C GLN A 38 -26.06 -16.18 3.78
N ASP A 39 -26.07 -16.65 2.53
CA ASP A 39 -24.97 -16.45 1.60
C ASP A 39 -24.56 -14.99 1.71
N ALA A 40 -23.32 -14.76 2.17
CA ALA A 40 -22.78 -13.42 2.26
C ALA A 40 -22.93 -12.79 0.87
N PRO A 41 -23.46 -11.55 0.74
CA PRO A 41 -23.67 -10.93 -0.55
C PRO A 41 -22.39 -11.02 -1.37
N LYS A 42 -22.40 -11.86 -2.40
CA LYS A 42 -21.23 -12.15 -3.22
C LYS A 42 -20.74 -10.83 -3.78
N ASP A 43 -19.58 -10.38 -3.32
CA ASP A 43 -19.04 -9.06 -3.65
C ASP A 43 -19.19 -8.83 -5.15
N PRO A 44 -19.90 -7.77 -5.59
CA PRO A 44 -20.14 -7.54 -7.00
C PRO A 44 -18.78 -7.40 -7.68
N ALA A 45 -18.50 -8.34 -8.58
CA ALA A 45 -17.19 -8.43 -9.24
C ALA A 45 -16.82 -7.04 -9.79
N PRO A 46 -15.60 -6.53 -9.51
CA PRO A 46 -15.27 -5.14 -9.74
C PRO A 46 -15.56 -4.77 -11.19
N ALA A 47 -16.45 -3.78 -11.37
CA ALA A 47 -17.07 -3.48 -12.65
C ALA A 47 -16.00 -3.34 -13.73
N ALA A 48 -16.14 -4.10 -14.83
CA ALA A 48 -15.16 -4.15 -15.91
C ALA A 48 -14.98 -2.76 -16.50
N CYS A 49 -13.91 -2.09 -16.08
CA CYS A 49 -13.69 -0.69 -16.35
C CYS A 49 -13.21 -0.49 -17.79
N GLU A 50 -13.94 0.29 -18.57
CA GLU A 50 -13.58 0.51 -19.97
C GLU A 50 -12.23 1.24 -20.08
N ALA A 51 -11.30 0.63 -20.81
CA ALA A 51 -10.06 1.26 -21.22
C ALA A 51 -10.38 2.29 -22.32
N ARG A 52 -9.82 3.49 -22.21
CA ARG A 52 -10.13 4.58 -23.14
C ARG A 52 -9.50 4.33 -24.51
N VAL A 53 -10.23 4.66 -25.58
CA VAL A 53 -9.73 4.54 -26.94
C VAL A 53 -8.45 5.37 -27.10
N GLY A 54 -7.36 4.73 -27.56
CA GLY A 54 -6.05 5.36 -27.71
C GLY A 54 -5.20 5.43 -26.42
N ALA A 55 -5.68 4.92 -25.29
CA ALA A 55 -4.84 4.75 -24.10
C ALA A 55 -3.82 3.60 -24.27
N PRO A 56 -2.61 3.69 -23.68
CA PRO A 56 -1.71 2.55 -23.55
C PRO A 56 -2.34 1.40 -22.73
N GLN A 57 -2.03 0.15 -23.06
CA GLN A 57 -2.58 -1.02 -22.34
C GLN A 57 -2.19 -1.11 -20.86
N TRP A 58 -1.10 -0.44 -20.45
CA TRP A 58 -0.69 -0.34 -19.05
C TRP A 58 -1.42 0.77 -18.26
N LEU A 59 -2.16 1.66 -18.95
CA LEU A 59 -2.82 2.79 -18.32
C LEU A 59 -4.03 2.34 -17.50
N PRO A 60 -4.14 2.72 -16.22
CA PRO A 60 -5.32 2.42 -15.42
C PRO A 60 -6.60 3.05 -16.02
N CYS A 61 -7.66 2.27 -15.97
CA CYS A 61 -9.00 2.61 -16.45
C CYS A 61 -9.76 3.61 -15.56
N GLY A 62 -10.97 3.99 -16.00
CA GLY A 62 -11.93 4.77 -15.20
C GLY A 62 -11.87 6.29 -15.43
N PRO A 63 -12.53 7.09 -14.58
CA PRO A 63 -12.64 8.54 -14.72
C PRO A 63 -11.33 9.27 -14.37
N ASP A 64 -11.24 10.54 -14.81
CA ASP A 64 -10.13 11.44 -14.47
C ASP A 64 -10.11 11.68 -12.96
N ARG A 65 -8.95 11.45 -12.32
CA ARG A 65 -8.81 11.52 -10.86
C ARG A 65 -7.35 11.55 -10.41
N VAL A 66 -7.11 12.16 -9.25
CA VAL A 66 -5.91 11.90 -8.43
C VAL A 66 -6.07 10.53 -7.76
N PHE A 67 -5.03 9.71 -7.79
CA PHE A 67 -5.06 8.36 -7.24
C PHE A 67 -4.96 8.35 -5.71
N THR A 68 -5.61 7.36 -5.10
CA THR A 68 -5.43 6.99 -3.69
C THR A 68 -4.11 6.23 -3.46
N GLU A 69 -3.64 6.17 -2.22
CA GLU A 69 -2.43 5.38 -1.87
C GLU A 69 -2.58 3.90 -2.26
N ALA A 70 -3.79 3.33 -2.16
CA ALA A 70 -4.08 1.97 -2.58
C ALA A 70 -3.97 1.77 -4.10
N GLU A 71 -4.47 2.71 -4.91
CA GLU A 71 -4.32 2.67 -6.38
C GLU A 71 -2.87 2.83 -6.80
N VAL A 72 -2.11 3.76 -6.20
CA VAL A 72 -0.68 3.93 -6.51
C VAL A 72 0.14 2.72 -6.07
N LYS A 73 -0.21 2.08 -4.94
CA LYS A 73 0.38 0.80 -4.53
C LYS A 73 0.07 -0.30 -5.55
N SER A 74 -1.19 -0.45 -5.96
CA SER A 74 -1.59 -1.43 -6.98
C SER A 74 -0.90 -1.20 -8.33
N LEU A 75 -0.67 0.06 -8.71
CA LEU A 75 0.08 0.42 -9.92
C LEU A 75 1.57 0.11 -9.80
N LEU A 76 2.25 0.61 -8.76
CA LEU A 76 3.71 0.62 -8.67
C LEU A 76 4.32 -0.59 -7.97
N ILE A 77 3.56 -1.33 -7.16
CA ILE A 77 4.09 -2.42 -6.32
C ILE A 77 3.56 -3.74 -6.86
N LYS A 78 4.44 -4.49 -7.52
CA LYS A 78 4.25 -5.88 -7.89
C LYS A 78 5.23 -6.73 -7.10
N GLU A 79 4.78 -7.90 -6.66
CA GLU A 79 5.64 -8.86 -5.97
C GLU A 79 6.78 -9.30 -6.91
N GLU A 80 7.99 -9.42 -6.37
CA GLU A 80 9.22 -9.82 -7.09
C GLU A 80 9.57 -9.02 -8.36
N ALA A 81 9.05 -7.80 -8.55
CA ALA A 81 9.32 -6.99 -9.74
C ALA A 81 9.82 -5.58 -9.44
N ILE A 82 10.60 -5.05 -10.38
CA ILE A 82 10.94 -3.63 -10.52
C ILE A 82 9.90 -3.02 -11.45
N THR A 83 9.20 -1.98 -10.97
CA THR A 83 8.36 -1.14 -11.82
C THR A 83 9.24 -0.10 -12.49
N LYS A 84 9.48 -0.28 -13.79
CA LYS A 84 10.21 0.66 -14.64
C LYS A 84 9.23 1.67 -15.22
N MET A 85 9.51 2.95 -15.04
CA MET A 85 8.69 4.04 -15.57
C MET A 85 9.58 5.02 -16.33
N VAL A 86 9.07 5.57 -17.44
CA VAL A 86 9.69 6.71 -18.13
C VAL A 86 8.74 7.89 -18.08
N VAL A 87 9.25 9.06 -17.71
CA VAL A 87 8.48 10.30 -17.60
C VAL A 87 9.12 11.44 -18.39
N THR A 88 8.30 12.28 -19.00
CA THR A 88 8.75 13.60 -19.45
C THR A 88 8.56 14.60 -18.30
N SER A 89 9.63 15.27 -17.89
CA SER A 89 9.57 16.29 -16.82
C SER A 89 8.75 17.51 -17.26
N GLY A 90 7.65 17.78 -16.54
CA GLY A 90 6.79 18.95 -16.82
C GLY A 90 7.50 20.30 -16.68
N LYS A 91 8.62 20.36 -15.93
CA LYS A 91 9.45 21.57 -15.75
C LYS A 91 10.42 21.83 -16.90
N SER A 92 10.89 20.78 -17.58
CA SER A 92 12.10 20.85 -18.42
C SER A 92 11.97 20.21 -19.80
N GLY A 93 10.88 19.50 -20.09
CA GLY A 93 10.68 18.76 -21.34
C GLY A 93 11.60 17.56 -21.55
N LYS A 94 12.57 17.33 -20.65
CA LYS A 94 13.52 16.21 -20.72
C LYS A 94 12.89 14.92 -20.20
N ARG A 95 13.31 13.79 -20.77
CA ARG A 95 12.86 12.45 -20.35
C ARG A 95 13.79 11.86 -19.29
N PHE A 96 13.19 11.18 -18.33
CA PHE A 96 13.85 10.57 -17.18
C PHE A 96 13.35 9.14 -17.00
N PHE A 97 14.25 8.22 -16.65
CA PHE A 97 13.87 6.91 -16.13
C PHE A 97 13.63 7.00 -14.62
N VAL A 98 12.64 6.26 -14.12
CA VAL A 98 12.27 6.17 -12.71
C VAL A 98 11.93 4.71 -12.43
N HIS A 99 12.80 3.98 -11.76
CA HIS A 99 12.64 2.55 -11.47
C HIS A 99 12.40 2.35 -9.98
N PHE A 100 11.16 2.05 -9.62
CA PHE A 100 10.78 1.68 -8.26
C PHE A 100 11.14 0.22 -8.02
N LYS A 101 12.14 -0.02 -7.18
CA LYS A 101 12.55 -1.37 -6.77
C LYS A 101 11.88 -1.77 -5.45
N PRO A 102 11.76 -3.09 -5.16
CA PRO A 102 11.39 -3.59 -3.85
C PRO A 102 12.23 -2.99 -2.71
N ALA A 103 11.71 -3.09 -1.48
CA ALA A 103 12.33 -2.54 -0.26
C ALA A 103 12.64 -1.01 -0.29
N GLY A 104 11.96 -0.24 -1.15
CA GLY A 104 12.06 1.22 -1.15
C GLY A 104 13.30 1.79 -1.84
N LYS A 105 14.06 0.99 -2.59
CA LYS A 105 15.19 1.49 -3.39
C LYS A 105 14.68 2.14 -4.69
N LEU A 106 15.26 3.28 -5.04
CA LEU A 106 15.00 3.99 -6.30
C LEU A 106 16.26 3.95 -7.17
N ASP A 107 16.12 3.60 -8.45
CA ASP A 107 17.03 4.10 -9.47
C ASP A 107 16.29 5.19 -10.26
N SER A 108 16.92 6.34 -10.53
CA SER A 108 16.32 7.43 -11.31
C SER A 108 17.41 8.30 -11.93
N GLY A 109 17.18 8.81 -13.12
CA GLY A 109 18.14 9.63 -13.87
C GLY A 109 17.59 10.08 -15.23
N PRO A 110 18.35 10.85 -16.02
CA PRO A 110 17.97 11.20 -17.38
C PRO A 110 17.88 9.92 -18.21
N GLU A 111 16.97 9.86 -19.18
CA GLU A 111 16.87 8.68 -20.06
C GLU A 111 18.20 8.43 -20.80
N GLY A 112 18.73 7.20 -20.72
CA GLY A 112 20.08 6.86 -21.21
C GLY A 112 21.26 7.40 -20.37
N GLY A 113 20.99 8.10 -19.26
CA GLY A 113 21.98 8.71 -18.38
C GLY A 113 22.31 7.88 -17.13
N THR A 114 23.06 8.50 -16.20
CA THR A 114 23.49 7.86 -14.95
C THR A 114 22.42 7.92 -13.86
N ASN A 115 22.36 6.87 -13.02
CA ASN A 115 21.50 6.82 -11.86
C ASN A 115 21.98 7.80 -10.76
N PHE A 116 21.08 8.67 -10.30
CA PHE A 116 21.22 9.47 -9.09
C PHE A 116 20.08 9.25 -8.07
N GLY A 117 19.09 8.39 -8.37
CA GLY A 117 18.09 7.92 -7.41
C GLY A 117 18.69 7.11 -6.27
N LYS A 118 18.10 7.23 -5.08
CA LYS A 118 18.59 6.68 -3.80
C LYS A 118 17.53 5.83 -3.12
N SER A 119 16.36 6.40 -2.84
CA SER A 119 15.23 5.69 -2.24
C SER A 119 13.89 6.33 -2.60
N TRP A 120 12.79 5.64 -2.31
CA TRP A 120 11.44 6.16 -2.44
C TRP A 120 10.56 5.67 -1.27
N LYS A 121 9.49 6.42 -0.95
CA LYS A 121 8.50 6.04 0.06
C LYS A 121 7.13 6.67 -0.21
N PHE A 122 6.08 6.08 0.34
CA PHE A 122 4.76 6.69 0.41
C PHE A 122 4.68 7.73 1.54
N LYS A 123 3.81 8.74 1.35
CA LYS A 123 3.42 9.77 2.34
C LYS A 123 1.95 10.08 2.07
N GLY A 124 1.06 9.23 2.58
CA GLY A 124 -0.30 9.15 2.01
C GLY A 124 -0.22 8.72 0.55
N ASN A 125 -1.07 9.31 -0.31
CA ASN A 125 -1.05 9.05 -1.75
C ASN A 125 0.14 9.67 -2.51
N GLN A 126 1.02 10.42 -1.84
CA GLN A 126 2.25 10.94 -2.46
C GLN A 126 3.35 9.88 -2.53
N VAL A 127 4.08 9.83 -3.65
CA VAL A 127 5.32 9.08 -3.80
C VAL A 127 6.51 10.04 -3.71
N CYS A 128 7.19 9.99 -2.57
CA CYS A 128 8.37 10.80 -2.27
C CYS A 128 9.63 10.10 -2.76
N ARG A 129 10.38 10.75 -3.66
CA ARG A 129 11.63 10.29 -4.27
C ARG A 129 12.81 11.01 -3.65
N ASP A 130 13.82 10.27 -3.22
CA ASP A 130 15.06 10.75 -2.61
C ASP A 130 16.25 10.39 -3.51
N TYR A 131 17.26 11.25 -3.56
CA TYR A 131 18.34 11.25 -4.55
C TYR A 131 19.70 11.49 -3.90
N TYR A 132 20.78 11.04 -4.54
CA TYR A 132 22.16 11.22 -4.05
C TYR A 132 22.75 12.60 -4.31
N ARG A 133 22.17 13.38 -5.24
CA ARG A 133 22.74 14.66 -5.74
C ARG A 133 21.77 15.84 -5.70
N ILE A 134 20.58 15.65 -5.12
CA ILE A 134 19.55 16.67 -4.95
C ILE A 134 19.24 16.68 -3.45
N THR A 135 19.28 17.86 -2.82
CA THR A 135 19.08 18.02 -1.36
C THR A 135 17.60 18.02 -0.95
N GLN A 136 16.71 18.08 -1.93
CA GLN A 136 15.26 18.01 -1.79
C GLN A 136 14.75 16.59 -2.06
N VAL A 137 13.72 16.18 -1.32
CA VAL A 137 12.93 14.97 -1.59
C VAL A 137 11.70 15.38 -2.40
N ASP A 138 11.56 14.86 -3.62
CA ASP A 138 10.46 15.22 -4.50
C ASP A 138 9.25 14.32 -4.21
N CYS A 139 8.29 14.82 -3.44
CA CYS A 139 6.97 14.21 -3.32
C CYS A 139 6.07 14.65 -4.49
N GLY A 140 5.15 13.76 -4.87
CA GLY A 140 4.19 14.02 -5.93
C GLY A 140 3.10 12.95 -5.97
N VAL A 141 1.94 13.30 -6.51
CA VAL A 141 0.78 12.41 -6.66
C VAL A 141 0.67 11.87 -8.08
N PHE A 142 0.03 10.72 -8.25
CA PHE A 142 -0.37 10.24 -9.56
C PHE A 142 -1.77 10.73 -9.92
N GLU A 143 -1.94 11.22 -11.14
CA GLU A 143 -3.19 11.80 -11.64
C GLU A 143 -3.49 11.24 -13.04
N LEU A 144 -4.65 10.60 -13.22
CA LEU A 144 -5.14 10.22 -14.55
C LEU A 144 -5.96 11.37 -15.12
N GLN A 145 -5.59 11.85 -16.31
CA GLN A 145 -6.36 12.82 -17.09
C GLN A 145 -6.34 12.44 -18.58
N GLY A 146 -7.52 12.37 -19.20
CA GLY A 146 -7.63 11.96 -20.61
C GLY A 146 -7.10 10.54 -20.84
N THR A 147 -6.12 10.39 -21.74
CA THR A 147 -5.41 9.12 -22.01
C THR A 147 -4.01 9.08 -21.39
N THR A 148 -3.73 9.95 -20.41
CA THR A 148 -2.40 10.17 -19.84
C THR A 148 -2.40 10.04 -18.33
N LEU A 149 -1.44 9.29 -17.79
CA LEU A 149 -1.09 9.31 -16.38
C LEU A 149 0.00 10.36 -16.16
N TYR A 150 -0.19 11.25 -15.20
CA TYR A 150 0.79 12.24 -14.77
C TYR A 150 1.34 11.88 -13.39
N LEU A 151 2.64 12.14 -13.20
CA LEU A 151 3.22 12.33 -11.88
C LEU A 151 3.31 13.84 -11.64
N VAL A 152 2.53 14.34 -10.69
CA VAL A 152 2.41 15.76 -10.36
C VAL A 152 3.24 16.04 -9.11
N ASP A 153 4.36 16.75 -9.28
CA ASP A 153 5.26 17.11 -8.18
C ASP A 153 4.63 18.18 -7.25
N ASP A 154 5.11 18.31 -6.01
CA ASP A 154 4.57 19.25 -4.99
C ASP A 154 4.49 20.74 -5.45
N ASP A 155 5.25 21.14 -6.46
CA ASP A 155 5.22 22.47 -7.09
C ASP A 155 4.22 22.61 -8.26
N GLY A 156 3.42 21.57 -8.52
CA GLY A 156 2.40 21.55 -9.57
C GLY A 156 2.91 21.16 -10.97
N ALA A 157 4.19 20.84 -11.14
CA ALA A 157 4.71 20.35 -12.42
C ALA A 157 4.12 18.97 -12.76
N ARG A 158 3.25 18.94 -13.79
CA ARG A 158 2.59 17.71 -14.27
C ARG A 158 3.50 17.00 -15.28
N SER A 159 4.20 15.97 -14.82
CA SER A 159 5.15 15.18 -15.63
C SER A 159 4.47 13.93 -16.21
N PRO A 160 4.10 13.88 -17.51
CA PRO A 160 3.41 12.73 -18.07
C PRO A 160 4.29 11.47 -18.10
N VAL A 161 3.70 10.35 -17.68
CA VAL A 161 4.25 9.00 -17.78
C VAL A 161 4.12 8.54 -19.23
N ASN A 162 5.25 8.23 -19.87
CA ASN A 162 5.29 7.80 -21.27
C ASN A 162 5.23 6.27 -21.40
N ALA A 163 5.78 5.55 -20.41
CA ALA A 163 5.80 4.09 -20.35
C ALA A 163 5.83 3.62 -18.91
N LEU A 164 5.19 2.48 -18.64
CA LEU A 164 5.22 1.78 -17.36
C LEU A 164 5.29 0.27 -17.61
N GLU A 165 6.34 -0.37 -17.12
CA GLU A 165 6.69 -1.77 -17.35
C GLU A 165 7.04 -2.47 -16.04
N PHE A 166 6.87 -3.79 -15.99
CA PHE A 166 7.26 -4.62 -14.86
C PHE A 166 8.32 -5.63 -15.29
N ALA A 167 9.48 -5.62 -14.64
CA ALA A 167 10.60 -6.51 -14.94
C ALA A 167 11.02 -7.27 -13.67
N ARG A 168 11.58 -8.48 -13.83
CA ARG A 168 12.26 -9.18 -12.73
C ARG A 168 13.52 -8.39 -12.27
N PRO A 169 14.01 -8.61 -11.03
CA PRO A 169 14.96 -7.70 -10.37
C PRO A 169 16.39 -7.75 -10.91
#